data_AF-A0A2K8YTK3-F1
#
_entry.id   AF-A0A2K8YTK3-F1
#
_cell.length_a   1.000
_cell.length_b   1.000
_cell.length_c   1.000
_cell.angle_alpha   90.00
_cell.angle_beta   90.00
_cell.angle_gamma   90.00
#
_symmetry.space_group_name_H-M   'P 1'
#
loop_
_entity.id
_entity.type
_entity.pdbx_description
1 polymer ?
#
loop_
_entity_poly.entity_id
_entity_poly.type
_entity_poly.pdbx_seq_one_letter_code
_entity_poly.pdbx_strand_id
1 'polypeptide(L)'
;MTAIQQRFVQEYTVDGIGAAAAVRAGYSKKTAKQKAYELLQNEEIVNAIKERWVSLAMTAEEATKRLSDIAATRLNDYITVEEVWDTPMIKKHLSVLIAELQLELDIEEEVADRTGLFDGNGETSKKDKKLTEAQDEFFLEQAKRKRQIVRYEVELEKNPMAYRFVKGEPILIKKPSVNLIELAKAQERGNIKKISFNERGLPSVEGYAADNAMQTILKLNGKLIDRQDHTTKGESLNKGFLDFLKKVNRA
;
A
#
# COMPACT_ATOMS: atom_id res chain seq x y z
N MET A 1 -19.71 36.30 28.13
CA MET A 1 -18.92 35.07 28.35
C MET A 1 -17.52 35.37 28.90
N THR A 2 -17.05 34.65 29.93
CA THR A 2 -15.69 34.80 30.49
C THR A 2 -14.64 33.98 29.72
N ALA A 3 -13.35 34.29 29.88
CA ALA A 3 -12.26 33.56 29.20
C ALA A 3 -12.26 32.05 29.51
N ILE A 4 -12.60 31.67 30.74
CA ILE A 4 -12.67 30.26 31.15
C ILE A 4 -13.90 29.54 30.56
N GLN A 5 -15.02 30.26 30.37
CA GLN A 5 -16.21 29.75 29.68
C GLN A 5 -15.98 29.59 28.18
N GLN A 6 -15.28 30.53 27.54
CA GLN A 6 -14.85 30.39 26.14
C GLN A 6 -13.94 29.16 25.95
N ARG A 7 -13.01 28.92 26.88
CA ARG A 7 -12.18 27.72 26.85
C ARG A 7 -13.03 26.45 27.03
N PHE A 8 -14.03 26.47 27.91
CA PHE A 8 -14.98 25.36 28.03
C PHE A 8 -15.71 25.07 26.72
N VAL A 9 -16.18 26.10 25.99
CA VAL A 9 -16.80 25.93 24.67
C VAL A 9 -15.84 25.27 23.68
N GLN A 10 -14.59 25.75 23.59
CA GLN A 10 -13.57 25.17 22.70
C GLN A 10 -13.33 23.70 23.02
N GLU A 11 -13.10 23.37 24.30
CA GLU A 11 -12.77 22.02 24.74
C GLU A 11 -13.96 21.06 24.67
N TYR A 12 -15.19 21.55 24.86
CA TYR A 12 -16.41 20.76 24.76
C TYR A 12 -16.72 20.38 23.31
N THR A 13 -16.38 21.25 22.36
CA THR A 13 -16.61 20.99 20.93
C THR A 13 -15.68 19.92 20.33
N VAL A 14 -14.66 19.48 21.08
CA VAL A 14 -13.72 18.43 20.66
C VAL A 14 -14.30 17.02 20.83
N ASP A 15 -14.89 16.71 22.00
CA ASP A 15 -15.32 15.35 22.37
C ASP A 15 -16.77 15.27 22.89
N GLY A 16 -17.42 16.40 23.15
CA GLY A 16 -18.76 16.46 23.76
C GLY A 16 -18.79 16.04 25.24
N ILE A 17 -17.64 15.89 25.90
CA ILE A 17 -17.54 15.38 27.27
C ILE A 17 -17.41 16.56 28.25
N GLY A 18 -18.52 16.93 28.89
CA GLY A 18 -18.60 18.12 29.76
C GLY A 18 -17.56 18.17 30.87
N ALA A 19 -17.41 17.08 31.65
CA ALA A 19 -16.47 17.05 32.76
C ALA A 19 -15.00 17.15 32.31
N ALA A 20 -14.65 16.53 31.18
CA ALA A 20 -13.30 16.60 30.62
C ALA A 20 -13.01 17.99 30.07
N ALA A 21 -13.97 18.58 29.35
CA ALA A 21 -13.91 19.95 28.85
C ALA A 21 -13.74 20.97 29.98
N ALA A 22 -14.46 20.81 31.10
CA ALA A 22 -14.33 21.69 32.26
C ALA A 22 -12.92 21.60 32.89
N VAL A 23 -12.34 20.40 33.01
CA VAL A 23 -10.96 20.26 33.50
C VAL A 23 -9.96 20.92 32.56
N ARG A 24 -10.07 20.67 31.24
CA ARG A 24 -9.18 21.28 30.22
C ARG A 24 -9.33 22.80 30.15
N ALA A 25 -10.53 23.31 30.43
CA ALA A 25 -10.80 24.74 30.52
C ALA A 25 -10.21 25.41 31.76
N GLY A 26 -9.79 24.64 32.77
CA GLY A 26 -9.17 25.16 33.99
C GLY A 26 -10.06 25.12 35.24
N TYR A 27 -11.23 24.47 35.19
CA TYR A 27 -12.04 24.25 36.39
C TYR A 27 -11.45 23.15 37.28
N SER A 28 -11.71 23.24 38.59
CA SER A 28 -11.25 22.23 39.55
C SER A 28 -11.75 20.84 39.20
N LYS A 29 -10.83 19.86 39.17
CA LYS A 29 -11.14 18.46 38.90
C LYS A 29 -12.21 17.89 39.84
N LYS A 30 -12.25 18.36 41.08
CA LYS A 30 -13.24 17.92 42.09
C LYS A 30 -14.66 18.37 41.75
N THR A 31 -14.82 19.53 41.10
CA THR A 31 -16.14 20.13 40.80
C THR A 31 -16.47 20.17 39.31
N ALA A 32 -15.60 19.63 38.45
CA ALA A 32 -15.72 19.69 36.99
C ALA A 32 -17.05 19.15 36.46
N LYS A 33 -17.58 18.05 37.03
CA LYS A 33 -18.89 17.51 36.63
C LYS A 33 -20.04 18.48 36.92
N GLN A 34 -20.05 19.07 38.11
CA GLN A 34 -21.09 20.00 38.54
C GLN A 34 -20.99 21.31 37.75
N LYS A 35 -19.78 21.82 37.54
CA LYS A 35 -19.54 23.01 36.71
C LYS A 35 -19.93 22.78 35.26
N ALA A 36 -19.59 21.65 34.66
CA ALA A 36 -20.04 21.32 33.32
C ALA A 36 -21.58 21.28 33.20
N TYR A 37 -22.27 20.70 34.19
CA TYR A 37 -23.73 20.69 34.22
C TYR A 37 -24.32 22.11 34.27
N GLU A 38 -23.80 22.97 35.17
CA GLU A 38 -24.22 24.37 35.26
C GLU A 38 -23.96 25.14 33.96
N LEU A 39 -22.80 24.94 33.33
CA LEU A 39 -22.42 25.63 32.10
C LEU A 39 -23.29 25.20 30.91
N LEU A 40 -23.71 23.94 30.85
CA LEU A 40 -24.59 23.42 29.80
C LEU A 40 -26.07 23.82 29.98
N GLN A 41 -26.45 24.37 31.13
CA GLN A 41 -27.77 24.96 31.36
C GLN A 41 -27.81 26.45 30.95
N ASN A 42 -26.66 27.07 30.72
CA ASN A 42 -26.59 28.48 30.33
C ASN A 42 -26.80 28.62 28.82
N GLU A 43 -27.87 29.32 28.42
CA GLU A 43 -28.23 29.55 27.01
C GLU A 43 -27.12 30.22 26.18
N GLU A 44 -26.38 31.18 26.77
CA GLU A 44 -25.27 31.86 26.09
C GLU A 44 -24.16 30.87 25.70
N ILE A 45 -23.85 29.93 26.60
CA ILE A 45 -22.81 28.91 26.39
C ILE A 45 -23.30 27.85 25.40
N VAL A 46 -24.56 27.42 25.51
CA VAL A 46 -25.16 26.45 24.58
C VAL A 46 -25.20 27.02 23.15
N ASN A 47 -25.57 28.29 22.99
CA ASN A 47 -25.56 28.95 21.69
C ASN A 47 -24.14 29.08 21.14
N ALA A 48 -23.17 29.46 21.96
CA ALA A 48 -21.76 29.51 21.57
C ALA A 48 -21.20 28.12 21.14
N ILE A 49 -21.61 27.03 21.80
CA ILE A 49 -21.28 25.67 21.39
C ILE A 49 -21.87 25.35 20.02
N LYS A 50 -23.14 25.69 19.78
CA LYS A 50 -23.80 25.48 18.48
C LYS A 50 -23.11 26.26 17.37
N GLU A 51 -22.85 27.54 17.57
CA GLU A 51 -22.11 28.38 16.61
C GLU A 51 -20.71 27.82 16.33
N ARG A 52 -20.03 27.34 17.38
CA ARG A 52 -18.73 26.69 17.22
C ARG A 52 -18.82 25.40 16.42
N TRP A 53 -19.83 24.55 16.64
CA TRP A 53 -20.04 23.37 15.82
C TRP A 53 -20.39 23.71 14.37
N VAL A 54 -21.20 24.74 14.12
CA VAL A 54 -21.51 25.20 12.75
C VAL A 54 -20.25 25.72 12.05
N SER A 55 -19.42 26.48 12.75
CA SER A 55 -18.13 26.97 12.18
C SER A 55 -17.09 25.87 11.99
N LEU A 56 -17.15 24.78 12.76
CA LEU A 56 -16.32 23.59 12.57
C LEU A 56 -16.92 22.59 11.56
N ALA A 57 -18.20 22.74 11.22
CA ALA A 57 -18.87 21.86 10.29
C ALA A 57 -18.32 22.07 8.87
N MET A 58 -18.16 20.97 8.16
CA MET A 58 -17.84 21.00 6.74
C MET A 58 -18.97 21.70 5.98
N THR A 59 -18.61 22.64 5.10
CA THR A 59 -19.59 23.31 4.24
C THR A 59 -20.16 22.33 3.21
N ALA A 60 -21.36 22.61 2.69
CA ALA A 60 -21.99 21.77 1.66
C ALA A 60 -21.15 21.75 0.38
N GLU A 61 -20.52 22.88 0.03
CA GLU A 61 -19.62 23.03 -1.10
C GLU A 61 -18.36 22.17 -0.92
N GLU A 62 -17.77 22.17 0.27
CA GLU A 62 -16.62 21.32 0.58
C GLU A 62 -16.99 19.84 0.54
N ALA A 63 -18.14 19.45 1.11
CA ALA A 63 -18.62 18.07 1.05
C ALA A 63 -18.86 17.61 -0.40
N THR A 64 -19.43 18.48 -1.23
CA THR A 64 -19.65 18.20 -2.66
C THR A 64 -18.34 18.04 -3.40
N LYS A 65 -17.34 18.89 -3.13
CA LYS A 65 -16.00 18.78 -3.70
C LYS A 65 -15.34 17.44 -3.32
N ARG A 66 -15.35 17.08 -2.03
CA ARG A 66 -14.76 15.81 -1.56
C ARG A 66 -15.43 14.60 -2.20
N LEU A 67 -16.77 14.60 -2.31
CA LEU A 67 -17.49 13.54 -3.02
C LEU A 67 -17.12 13.48 -4.51
N SER A 68 -16.89 14.64 -5.14
CA SER A 68 -16.44 14.70 -6.53
C SER A 68 -15.03 14.13 -6.69
N ASP A 69 -14.11 14.44 -5.79
CA ASP A 69 -12.74 13.91 -5.80
C ASP A 69 -12.74 12.38 -5.62
N ILE A 70 -13.60 11.87 -4.71
CA ILE A 70 -13.83 10.42 -4.53
C ILE A 70 -14.37 9.79 -5.82
N ALA A 71 -15.40 10.37 -6.43
CA ALA A 71 -16.02 9.84 -7.64
C ALA A 71 -15.06 9.85 -8.86
N ALA A 72 -14.15 10.83 -8.91
CA ALA A 72 -13.16 10.96 -9.98
C ALA A 72 -11.96 10.03 -9.80
N THR A 73 -11.75 9.47 -8.61
CA THR A 73 -10.57 8.64 -8.30
C THR A 73 -10.60 7.33 -9.09
N ARG A 74 -9.57 7.07 -9.90
CA ARG A 74 -9.41 5.84 -10.68
C ARG A 74 -8.18 5.07 -10.20
N LEU A 75 -8.34 3.78 -9.89
CA LEU A 75 -7.23 2.97 -9.40
C LEU A 75 -6.10 2.82 -10.43
N ASN A 76 -6.42 2.86 -11.72
CA ASN A 76 -5.42 2.80 -12.80
C ASN A 76 -4.45 3.99 -12.78
N ASP A 77 -4.83 5.14 -12.21
CA ASP A 77 -3.97 6.33 -12.13
C ASP A 77 -2.77 6.09 -11.20
N TYR A 78 -2.84 5.05 -10.36
CA TYR A 78 -1.76 4.65 -9.46
C TYR A 78 -0.91 3.50 -10.00
N ILE A 79 -1.17 3.02 -11.22
CA ILE A 79 -0.37 1.96 -11.85
C ILE A 79 0.75 2.62 -12.67
N THR A 80 1.99 2.27 -12.36
CA THR A 80 3.18 2.69 -13.09
C THR A 80 3.72 1.52 -13.92
N VAL A 81 4.46 1.83 -14.98
CA VAL A 81 5.21 0.82 -15.72
C VAL A 81 6.67 1.00 -15.37
N GLU A 82 7.26 -0.02 -14.75
CA GLU A 82 8.67 -0.03 -14.37
C GLU A 82 9.44 -0.97 -15.28
N GLU A 83 10.63 -0.55 -15.69
CA GLU A 83 11.58 -1.37 -16.43
C GLU A 83 12.47 -2.09 -15.44
N VAL A 84 12.34 -3.42 -15.37
CA VAL A 84 13.05 -4.26 -14.40
C VAL A 84 13.79 -5.35 -15.16
N TRP A 85 15.03 -5.62 -14.74
CA TRP A 85 15.79 -6.77 -15.19
C TRP A 85 15.14 -8.07 -14.69
N ASP A 86 14.78 -8.95 -15.60
CA ASP A 86 14.20 -10.26 -15.31
C ASP A 86 15.04 -11.35 -15.95
N THR A 87 15.21 -12.47 -15.25
CA THR A 87 15.92 -13.66 -15.76
C THR A 87 14.89 -14.73 -16.10
N PRO A 88 14.28 -14.69 -17.31
CA PRO A 88 13.19 -15.58 -17.65
C PRO A 88 13.67 -17.02 -17.66
N MET A 89 12.76 -17.93 -17.33
CA MET A 89 13.01 -19.35 -17.45
C MET A 89 12.90 -19.76 -18.92
N ILE A 90 14.00 -20.18 -19.52
CA ILE A 90 14.07 -20.58 -20.93
C ILE A 90 14.24 -22.09 -21.05
N LYS A 91 13.62 -22.67 -22.09
CA LYS A 91 13.77 -24.08 -22.43
C LYS A 91 15.07 -24.26 -23.22
N LYS A 92 16.05 -24.94 -22.62
CA LYS A 92 17.29 -25.34 -23.31
C LYS A 92 17.31 -26.85 -23.54
N HIS A 93 17.74 -27.26 -24.72
CA HIS A 93 18.02 -28.66 -25.02
C HIS A 93 19.21 -29.14 -24.19
N LEU A 94 19.21 -30.41 -23.76
CA LEU A 94 20.28 -30.92 -22.90
C LEU A 94 21.66 -30.86 -23.57
N SER A 95 21.75 -30.94 -24.90
CA SER A 95 23.04 -30.82 -25.61
C SER A 95 23.69 -29.44 -25.43
N VAL A 96 22.88 -28.38 -25.36
CA VAL A 96 23.37 -27.02 -25.11
C VAL A 96 23.87 -26.90 -23.68
N LEU A 97 23.15 -27.50 -22.72
CA LEU A 97 23.57 -27.53 -21.32
C LEU A 97 24.84 -28.36 -21.10
N ILE A 98 25.03 -29.45 -21.85
CA ILE A 98 26.27 -30.23 -21.84
C ILE A 98 27.44 -29.36 -22.32
N ALA A 99 27.28 -28.66 -23.44
CA ALA A 99 28.31 -27.77 -23.97
C ALA A 99 28.63 -26.63 -22.99
N GLU A 100 27.63 -26.05 -22.33
CA GLU A 100 27.82 -25.03 -21.29
C GLU A 100 28.61 -25.58 -20.09
N LEU A 101 28.27 -26.78 -19.61
CA LEU A 101 29.00 -27.43 -18.52
C LEU A 101 30.43 -27.81 -18.89
N GLN A 102 30.68 -28.23 -20.13
CA GLN A 102 32.03 -28.52 -20.63
C GLN A 102 32.87 -27.25 -20.68
N LEU A 103 32.32 -26.15 -21.21
CA LEU A 103 32.99 -24.85 -21.20
C LEU A 103 33.28 -24.38 -19.76
N GLU A 104 32.37 -24.62 -18.82
CA GLU A 104 32.60 -24.28 -17.41
C GLU A 104 33.72 -25.12 -16.80
N LEU A 105 33.83 -26.42 -17.12
CA LEU A 105 34.98 -27.25 -16.70
C LEU A 105 36.30 -26.63 -17.17
N ASP A 106 36.36 -26.23 -18.44
CA ASP A 106 37.56 -25.66 -19.07
C ASP A 106 37.94 -24.30 -18.45
N ILE A 107 36.94 -23.43 -18.21
CA ILE A 107 37.14 -22.13 -17.56
C ILE A 107 37.68 -22.32 -16.13
N GLU A 108 37.08 -23.23 -15.36
CA GLU A 108 37.50 -23.46 -13.97
C GLU A 108 38.92 -24.05 -13.90
N GLU A 109 39.30 -24.90 -14.85
CA GLU A 109 40.68 -25.38 -14.99
C GLU A 109 41.65 -24.22 -15.28
N GLU A 110 41.31 -23.35 -16.23
CA GLU A 110 42.12 -22.16 -16.53
C GLU A 110 42.19 -21.18 -15.33
N VAL A 111 41.11 -21.03 -14.57
CA VAL A 111 41.09 -20.22 -13.34
C VAL A 111 41.99 -20.83 -12.27
N ALA A 112 41.95 -22.16 -12.08
CA ALA A 112 42.80 -22.84 -11.11
C ALA A 112 44.28 -22.69 -11.43
N ASP A 113 44.65 -22.78 -12.71
CA ASP A 113 46.02 -22.55 -13.17
C ASP A 113 46.45 -21.09 -12.95
N ARG A 114 45.62 -20.12 -13.38
CA ARG A 114 45.94 -18.68 -13.24
C ARG A 114 46.02 -18.20 -11.79
N THR A 115 45.25 -18.83 -10.90
CA THR A 115 45.29 -18.55 -9.46
C THR A 115 46.45 -19.27 -8.77
N GLY A 116 47.17 -20.14 -9.49
CA GLY A 116 48.28 -20.92 -8.95
C GLY A 116 47.83 -21.94 -7.91
N LEU A 117 46.59 -22.44 -8.01
CA LEU A 117 46.03 -23.43 -7.08
C LEU A 117 46.90 -24.70 -6.98
N PHE A 118 47.71 -24.95 -8.02
CA PHE A 118 48.63 -26.07 -8.15
C PHE A 118 50.12 -25.66 -8.30
N ASP A 119 50.46 -24.37 -8.33
CA ASP A 119 51.79 -23.87 -8.79
C ASP A 119 52.88 -23.72 -7.70
N GLY A 120 52.63 -24.07 -6.43
CA GLY A 120 53.65 -23.89 -5.40
C GLY A 120 53.41 -24.69 -4.15
N ASN A 121 54.22 -25.74 -3.96
CA ASN A 121 54.17 -26.68 -2.86
C ASN A 121 52.76 -27.20 -2.60
N GLY A 122 52.40 -28.31 -3.26
CA GLY A 122 51.55 -29.25 -2.55
C GLY A 122 52.18 -29.50 -1.19
N GLU A 123 51.68 -28.86 -0.13
CA GLU A 123 51.71 -29.44 1.19
C GLU A 123 50.78 -30.65 1.16
N THR A 124 51.11 -31.63 0.32
CA THR A 124 51.24 -32.96 0.89
C THR A 124 52.25 -32.77 2.02
N SER A 125 51.74 -32.72 3.25
CA SER A 125 52.53 -33.07 4.42
C SER A 125 53.44 -34.21 3.99
N LYS A 126 54.76 -34.06 4.13
CA LYS A 126 55.78 -35.04 3.72
C LYS A 126 55.62 -36.43 4.38
N LYS A 127 54.48 -36.71 5.01
CA LYS A 127 54.04 -38.01 5.51
C LYS A 127 52.74 -38.55 4.93
N ASP A 128 51.86 -37.73 4.33
CA ASP A 128 50.59 -38.18 3.74
C ASP A 128 50.27 -37.35 2.50
N LYS A 129 50.00 -38.00 1.37
CA LYS A 129 49.54 -37.39 0.10
C LYS A 129 48.13 -36.79 0.25
N LYS A 130 47.94 -35.79 1.11
CA LYS A 130 46.64 -35.16 1.34
C LYS A 130 46.59 -33.83 0.59
N LEU A 131 45.52 -33.62 -0.16
CA LEU A 131 45.24 -32.38 -0.85
C LEU A 131 44.91 -31.28 0.17
N THR A 132 45.10 -30.02 -0.21
CA THR A 132 44.55 -28.91 0.56
C THR A 132 43.02 -28.88 0.44
N GLU A 133 42.33 -28.26 1.39
CA GLU A 133 40.86 -28.17 1.36
C GLU A 133 40.34 -27.55 0.06
N ALA A 134 41.04 -26.52 -0.45
CA ALA A 134 40.69 -25.86 -1.72
C ALA A 134 40.90 -26.78 -2.95
N GLN A 135 41.94 -27.61 -2.94
CA GLN A 135 42.18 -28.58 -4.02
C GLN A 135 41.15 -29.71 -3.98
N ASP A 136 40.83 -30.22 -2.79
CA ASP A 136 39.76 -31.22 -2.59
C ASP A 136 38.40 -30.68 -3.06
N GLU A 137 38.07 -29.42 -2.72
CA GLU A 137 36.85 -28.75 -3.17
C GLU A 137 36.80 -28.60 -4.70
N PHE A 138 37.90 -28.16 -5.32
CA PHE A 138 38.00 -28.06 -6.78
C PHE A 138 37.71 -29.40 -7.46
N PHE A 139 38.37 -30.50 -7.06
CA PHE A 139 38.12 -31.81 -7.66
C PHE A 139 36.70 -32.31 -7.40
N LEU A 140 36.14 -32.03 -6.23
CA LEU A 140 34.77 -32.38 -5.91
C LEU A 140 33.76 -31.67 -6.83
N GLU A 141 33.92 -30.35 -7.03
CA GLU A 141 33.07 -29.57 -7.93
C GLU A 141 33.24 -29.98 -9.40
N GLN A 142 34.47 -30.20 -9.87
CA GLN A 142 34.72 -30.71 -11.22
C GLN A 142 34.11 -32.11 -11.42
N ALA A 143 34.18 -32.99 -10.41
CA ALA A 143 33.54 -34.31 -10.45
C ALA A 143 32.00 -34.21 -10.49
N LYS A 144 31.39 -33.23 -9.79
CA LYS A 144 29.94 -32.97 -9.85
C LYS A 144 29.52 -32.52 -11.25
N ARG A 145 30.25 -31.57 -11.86
CA ARG A 145 29.98 -31.09 -13.23
C ARG A 145 30.10 -32.21 -14.26
N LYS A 146 31.19 -33.00 -14.20
CA LYS A 146 31.38 -34.19 -15.05
C LYS A 146 30.25 -35.21 -14.90
N ARG A 147 29.84 -35.51 -13.65
CA ARG A 147 28.70 -36.39 -13.39
C ARG A 147 27.40 -35.85 -13.99
N GLN A 148 27.20 -34.53 -13.94
CA GLN A 148 26.01 -33.88 -14.47
C GLN A 148 25.97 -33.92 -16.01
N ILE A 149 27.13 -33.78 -16.68
CA ILE A 149 27.27 -33.98 -18.13
C ILE A 149 26.86 -35.41 -18.51
N VAL A 150 27.49 -36.43 -17.89
CA VAL A 150 27.19 -37.84 -18.16
C VAL A 150 25.71 -38.15 -17.93
N ARG A 151 25.11 -37.56 -16.89
CA ARG A 151 23.68 -37.70 -16.64
C ARG A 151 22.85 -37.17 -17.81
N TYR A 152 23.16 -35.99 -18.34
CA TYR A 152 22.44 -35.43 -19.47
C TYR A 152 22.65 -36.22 -20.76
N GLU A 153 23.85 -36.75 -20.98
CA GLU A 153 24.14 -37.63 -22.12
C GLU A 153 23.27 -38.89 -22.07
N VAL A 154 23.24 -39.59 -20.93
CA VAL A 154 22.37 -40.76 -20.72
C VAL A 154 20.89 -40.42 -20.88
N GLU A 155 20.46 -39.22 -20.47
CA GLU A 155 19.08 -38.76 -20.69
C GLU A 155 18.79 -38.52 -22.18
N LEU A 156 19.74 -37.98 -22.95
CA LEU A 156 19.61 -37.79 -24.39
C LEU A 156 19.60 -39.11 -25.18
N GLU A 157 20.38 -40.10 -24.76
CA GLU A 157 20.35 -41.45 -25.35
C GLU A 157 18.95 -42.07 -25.26
N LYS A 158 18.25 -41.83 -24.14
CA LYS A 158 16.89 -42.33 -23.91
C LYS A 158 15.84 -41.44 -24.57
N ASN A 159 16.08 -40.14 -24.64
CA ASN A 159 15.18 -39.16 -25.24
C ASN A 159 15.98 -38.07 -25.97
N PRO A 160 16.13 -38.17 -27.30
CA PRO A 160 16.91 -37.23 -28.09
C PRO A 160 16.38 -35.78 -28.09
N MET A 161 15.17 -35.52 -27.57
CA MET A 161 14.58 -34.18 -27.48
C MET A 161 14.48 -33.71 -26.01
N ALA A 162 15.22 -34.34 -25.09
CA ALA A 162 15.23 -33.96 -23.69
C ALA A 162 15.69 -32.51 -23.49
N TYR A 163 15.08 -31.83 -22.53
CA TYR A 163 15.32 -30.42 -22.26
C TYR A 163 15.21 -30.10 -20.78
N ARG A 164 15.74 -28.94 -20.39
CA ARG A 164 15.57 -28.37 -19.05
C ARG A 164 15.13 -26.91 -19.14
N PHE A 165 14.35 -26.50 -18.16
CA PHE A 165 14.04 -25.10 -17.92
C PHE A 165 15.14 -24.52 -17.05
N VAL A 166 15.89 -23.55 -17.58
CA VAL A 166 16.99 -22.87 -16.88
C VAL A 166 16.82 -21.35 -16.93
N LYS A 167 17.44 -20.63 -16.00
CA LYS A 167 17.46 -19.17 -16.03
C LYS A 167 18.23 -18.71 -17.27
N GLY A 168 17.60 -17.86 -18.08
CA GLY A 168 18.23 -17.21 -19.22
C GLY A 168 18.99 -15.94 -18.83
N GLU A 169 19.48 -15.24 -19.85
CA GLU A 169 20.13 -13.95 -19.65
C GLU A 169 19.15 -12.90 -19.12
N PRO A 170 19.61 -11.97 -18.27
CA PRO A 170 18.80 -10.85 -17.84
C PRO A 170 18.32 -10.05 -19.05
N ILE A 171 17.01 -9.85 -19.16
CA ILE A 171 16.40 -8.96 -20.14
C ILE A 171 15.60 -7.88 -19.43
N LEU A 172 15.58 -6.69 -20.02
CA LEU A 172 14.79 -5.58 -19.52
C LEU A 172 13.32 -5.80 -19.93
N ILE A 173 12.43 -5.94 -18.95
CA ILE A 173 10.99 -6.08 -19.23
C ILE A 173 10.18 -5.02 -18.50
N LYS A 174 9.07 -4.64 -19.13
CA LYS A 174 8.10 -3.70 -18.58
C LYS A 174 7.14 -4.46 -17.68
N LYS A 175 7.23 -4.26 -16.36
CA LYS A 175 6.28 -4.82 -15.38
C LYS A 175 5.37 -3.71 -14.87
N PRO A 176 4.03 -3.94 -14.83
CA PRO A 176 3.14 -3.03 -14.13
C PRO A 176 3.48 -3.09 -12.63
N SER A 177 3.64 -1.92 -12.05
CA SER A 177 3.90 -1.69 -10.63
C SER A 177 2.84 -0.74 -10.08
N VAL A 178 2.76 -0.63 -8.76
CA VAL A 178 1.80 0.21 -8.07
C VAL A 178 2.56 1.31 -7.33
N ASN A 179 2.18 2.56 -7.57
CA ASN A 179 2.75 3.71 -6.87
C ASN A 179 2.16 3.83 -5.46
N LEU A 180 2.84 3.20 -4.50
CA LEU A 180 2.43 3.19 -3.09
C LEU A 180 2.42 4.58 -2.44
N ILE A 181 3.30 5.48 -2.89
CA ILE A 181 3.41 6.85 -2.34
C ILE A 181 2.16 7.66 -2.70
N GLU A 182 1.75 7.61 -3.97
CA GLU A 182 0.56 8.32 -4.42
C GLU A 182 -0.73 7.72 -3.84
N LEU A 183 -0.78 6.38 -3.66
CA LEU A 183 -1.87 5.75 -2.94
C LEU A 183 -1.94 6.22 -1.49
N ALA A 184 -0.83 6.25 -0.76
CA ALA A 184 -0.81 6.70 0.64
C ALA A 184 -1.35 8.13 0.77
N LYS A 185 -0.94 9.04 -0.13
CA LYS A 185 -1.48 10.41 -0.19
C LYS A 185 -2.97 10.44 -0.51
N ALA A 186 -3.45 9.57 -1.40
CA ALA A 186 -4.87 9.48 -1.72
C ALA A 186 -5.71 9.00 -0.52
N GLN A 187 -5.18 8.08 0.29
CA GLN A 187 -5.86 7.63 1.51
C GLN A 187 -5.91 8.74 2.56
N GLU A 188 -4.81 9.46 2.76
CA GLU A 188 -4.75 10.60 3.69
C GLU A 188 -5.77 11.70 3.33
N ARG A 189 -5.96 11.95 2.03
CA ARG A 189 -6.98 12.88 1.51
C ARG A 189 -8.41 12.36 1.61
N GLY A 190 -8.61 11.08 1.90
CA GLY A 190 -9.92 10.43 1.95
C GLY A 190 -10.50 10.07 0.58
N ASN A 191 -9.68 10.07 -0.48
CA ASN A 191 -10.12 9.72 -1.84
C ASN A 191 -10.29 8.21 -2.02
N ILE A 192 -9.53 7.41 -1.26
CA ILE A 192 -9.65 5.95 -1.20
C ILE A 192 -9.97 5.53 0.23
N LYS A 193 -10.66 4.39 0.36
CA LYS A 193 -11.18 3.92 1.65
C LYS A 193 -10.08 3.24 2.47
N LYS A 194 -9.25 2.40 1.84
CA LYS A 194 -8.24 1.63 2.55
C LYS A 194 -7.12 1.12 1.64
N ILE A 195 -5.90 1.11 2.15
CA ILE A 195 -4.76 0.35 1.67
C ILE A 195 -4.40 -0.69 2.73
N SER A 196 -4.19 -1.92 2.31
CA SER A 196 -3.70 -3.01 3.16
C SER A 196 -2.68 -3.86 2.42
N PHE A 197 -1.91 -4.65 3.14
CA PHE A 197 -0.91 -5.56 2.56
C PHE A 197 -1.24 -6.99 2.94
N ASN A 198 -1.03 -7.92 2.01
CA ASN A 198 -1.15 -9.34 2.31
C ASN A 198 0.14 -9.88 2.98
N GLU A 199 0.14 -11.16 3.34
CA GLU A 199 1.30 -11.83 3.98
C GLU A 199 2.59 -11.77 3.15
N ARG A 200 2.47 -11.57 1.83
CA ARG A 200 3.60 -11.43 0.89
C ARG A 200 4.01 -9.98 0.65
N GLY A 201 3.41 -9.03 1.35
CA GLY A 201 3.68 -7.59 1.21
C GLY A 201 3.08 -6.95 -0.05
N LEU A 202 2.19 -7.64 -0.78
CA LEU A 202 1.52 -7.05 -1.95
C LEU A 202 0.37 -6.13 -1.50
N PRO A 203 0.24 -4.95 -2.10
CA PRO A 203 -0.80 -3.99 -1.74
C PRO A 203 -2.18 -4.44 -2.25
N SER A 204 -3.20 -4.12 -1.45
CA SER A 204 -4.62 -4.24 -1.76
C SER A 204 -5.28 -2.90 -1.47
N VAL A 205 -6.01 -2.36 -2.44
CA VAL A 205 -6.64 -1.04 -2.35
C VAL A 205 -8.16 -1.19 -2.43
N GLU A 206 -8.86 -0.61 -1.47
CA GLU A 206 -10.31 -0.50 -1.44
C GLU A 206 -10.72 0.95 -1.73
N GLY A 207 -11.45 1.15 -2.82
CA GLY A 207 -12.03 2.43 -3.20
C GLY A 207 -13.46 2.60 -2.69
N TYR A 208 -13.97 3.82 -2.71
CA TYR A 208 -15.40 4.07 -2.57
C TYR A 208 -16.12 3.78 -3.89
N ALA A 209 -17.40 3.40 -3.80
CA ALA A 209 -18.23 3.22 -4.97
C ALA A 209 -18.54 4.58 -5.61
N ALA A 210 -17.98 4.84 -6.80
CA ALA A 210 -18.08 6.14 -7.46
C ALA A 210 -19.52 6.51 -7.80
N ASP A 211 -20.36 5.53 -8.13
CA ASP A 211 -21.79 5.67 -8.38
C ASP A 211 -22.55 6.23 -7.17
N ASN A 212 -22.28 5.73 -5.96
CA ASN A 212 -22.89 6.23 -4.74
C ASN A 212 -22.49 7.68 -4.46
N ALA A 213 -21.23 8.03 -4.67
CA ALA A 213 -20.75 9.41 -4.54
C ALA A 213 -21.45 10.33 -5.56
N MET A 214 -21.52 9.91 -6.83
CA MET A 214 -22.21 10.66 -7.89
C MET A 214 -23.71 10.83 -7.61
N GLN A 215 -24.41 9.78 -7.18
CA GLN A 215 -25.82 9.86 -6.81
C GLN A 215 -26.04 10.87 -5.67
N THR A 216 -25.17 10.85 -4.67
CA THR A 216 -25.23 11.78 -3.53
C THR A 216 -25.06 13.23 -4.01
N ILE A 217 -24.08 13.49 -4.89
CA ILE A 217 -23.87 14.82 -5.49
C ILE A 217 -25.10 15.27 -6.28
N LEU A 218 -25.69 14.38 -7.10
CA LEU A 218 -26.87 14.74 -7.91
C LEU A 218 -28.09 15.02 -7.04
N LYS A 219 -28.26 14.29 -5.92
CA LYS A 219 -29.31 14.55 -4.93
C LYS A 219 -29.11 15.90 -4.24
N LEU A 220 -27.88 16.21 -3.80
CA LEU A 220 -27.55 17.51 -3.19
C LEU A 220 -27.84 18.68 -4.12
N ASN A 221 -27.57 18.51 -5.42
CA ASN A 221 -27.84 19.52 -6.45
C ASN A 221 -29.29 19.53 -6.98
N GLY A 222 -30.18 18.69 -6.43
CA GLY A 222 -31.57 18.58 -6.87
C GLY A 222 -31.75 18.07 -8.31
N LYS A 223 -30.73 17.40 -8.86
CA LYS A 223 -30.72 16.82 -10.21
C LYS A 223 -31.20 15.37 -10.24
N LEU A 224 -31.23 14.71 -9.09
CA LEU A 224 -31.74 13.35 -8.90
C LEU A 224 -32.71 13.34 -7.70
N ILE A 225 -33.90 12.81 -7.89
CA ILE A 225 -34.95 12.72 -6.86
C ILE A 225 -35.19 11.23 -6.61
N ASP A 226 -35.08 10.78 -5.35
CA ASP A 226 -35.55 9.44 -4.99
C ASP A 226 -37.08 9.41 -5.13
N ARG A 227 -37.61 8.36 -5.76
CA ARG A 227 -39.02 8.14 -6.14
C ARG A 227 -40.03 9.03 -5.41
N GLN A 228 -40.82 9.78 -6.18
CA GLN A 228 -41.98 10.53 -5.69
C GLN A 228 -42.92 9.62 -4.90
N ASP A 229 -43.09 9.89 -3.61
CA ASP A 229 -44.18 9.34 -2.82
C ASP A 229 -45.46 10.12 -3.18
N HIS A 230 -46.50 9.43 -3.67
CA HIS A 230 -47.74 10.07 -4.14
C HIS A 230 -48.60 10.66 -2.99
N THR A 231 -48.18 10.48 -1.74
CA THR A 231 -48.87 10.92 -0.52
C THR A 231 -48.58 12.38 -0.12
N THR A 232 -47.58 13.05 -0.71
CA THR A 232 -47.17 14.43 -0.35
C THR A 232 -47.34 15.49 -1.44
N LYS A 233 -48.15 15.23 -2.49
CA LYS A 233 -48.39 16.20 -3.59
C LYS A 233 -47.10 16.78 -4.22
N GLY A 234 -46.00 16.01 -4.23
CA GLY A 234 -44.78 16.37 -4.95
C GLY A 234 -43.85 17.37 -4.26
N GLU A 235 -44.03 17.67 -2.96
CA GLU A 235 -43.04 18.46 -2.21
C GLU A 235 -41.92 17.56 -1.66
N SER A 236 -40.67 17.98 -1.87
CA SER A 236 -39.50 17.23 -1.40
C SER A 236 -39.39 17.29 0.14
N LEU A 237 -39.09 16.16 0.77
CA LEU A 237 -38.86 16.03 2.22
C LEU A 237 -37.77 16.99 2.76
N ASN A 238 -36.89 17.51 1.89
CA ASN A 238 -35.78 18.39 2.25
C ASN A 238 -36.03 19.89 2.08
N LYS A 239 -37.23 20.32 1.68
CA LYS A 239 -37.53 21.75 1.44
C LYS A 239 -37.28 22.61 2.68
N GLY A 240 -37.67 22.13 3.87
CA GLY A 240 -37.49 22.85 5.14
C GLY A 240 -36.03 23.02 5.56
N PHE A 241 -35.19 22.01 5.33
CA PHE A 241 -33.76 22.06 5.68
C PHE A 241 -32.96 22.94 4.70
N LEU A 242 -33.28 22.86 3.40
CA LEU A 242 -32.68 23.73 2.37
C LEU A 242 -33.07 25.22 2.54
N ASP A 243 -34.32 25.50 2.91
CA ASP A 243 -34.77 26.87 3.20
C ASP A 243 -34.15 27.43 4.49
N PHE A 244 -33.88 26.57 5.48
CA PHE A 244 -33.13 26.94 6.67
C PHE A 244 -31.67 27.31 6.33
N LEU A 245 -30.97 26.48 5.55
CA LEU A 245 -29.59 26.77 5.13
C LEU A 245 -29.48 28.05 4.28
N LYS A 246 -30.45 28.32 3.40
CA LYS A 246 -30.50 29.56 2.61
C LYS A 246 -30.73 30.82 3.46
N LYS A 247 -31.45 30.70 4.58
CA LYS A 247 -31.64 31.81 5.53
C LYS A 247 -30.37 32.11 6.32
N VAL A 248 -29.61 31.07 6.70
CA VAL A 248 -28.37 31.21 7.46
C VAL A 248 -27.24 31.79 6.59
N ASN A 249 -27.18 31.44 5.30
CA ASN A 249 -26.17 31.98 4.36
C ASN A 249 -26.46 33.40 3.82
N ARG A 250 -27.52 34.08 4.27
CA ARG A 250 -27.89 35.44 3.85
C ARG A 250 -27.84 36.49 4.97
N ALA A 251 -27.36 36.11 6.16
CA ALA A 251 -27.05 37.03 7.26
C ALA A 251 -25.53 37.20 7.38
#